data_AF-A0A9D6U2G3-F1
#
_entry.id   AF-A0A9D6U2G3-F1
#
_cell.length_a   1.000
_cell.length_b   1.000
_cell.length_c   1.000
_cell.angle_alpha   90.00
_cell.angle_beta   90.00
_cell.angle_gamma   90.00
#
_symmetry.space_group_name_H-M   'P 1'
#
loop_
_entity.id
_entity.type
_entity.pdbx_description
1 polymer ?
#
loop_
_entity_poly.entity_id
_entity_poly.type
_entity_poly.pdbx_seq_one_letter_code
_entity_poly.pdbx_strand_id
1 'polypeptide(L)'
;MSEQTCTKCNAALNPGEAREYAGQELCEDCYLDAQSITKTCDPWAVHTAKSLKDLPGGLILTPLQQQFYDLVKERGEVSIADACAHLGLEEEDLRREFATLRHMENLRGCKRDDLILITLF
;
A
#
# COMPACT_ATOMS: atom_id res chain seq x y z
N MET A 1 -6.22 31.34 22.45
CA MET A 1 -6.85 30.71 21.28
C MET A 1 -6.29 29.31 21.24
N SER A 2 -7.10 28.30 21.44
CA SER A 2 -6.66 26.90 21.42
C SER A 2 -6.23 26.56 19.99
N GLU A 3 -4.94 26.29 19.80
CA GLU A 3 -4.42 25.72 18.56
C GLU A 3 -5.12 24.37 18.35
N GLN A 4 -6.03 24.29 17.38
CA GLN A 4 -6.62 23.02 16.98
C GLN A 4 -5.51 22.17 16.36
N THR A 5 -5.41 20.91 16.75
CA THR A 5 -4.39 19.97 16.26
C THR A 5 -5.04 18.79 15.58
N CYS A 6 -4.40 18.28 14.53
CA CYS A 6 -4.86 17.11 13.79
C CYS A 6 -4.96 15.91 14.72
N THR A 7 -6.09 15.21 14.70
CA THR A 7 -6.34 14.06 15.57
C THR A 7 -5.39 12.88 15.27
N LYS A 8 -4.87 12.76 14.04
CA LYS A 8 -3.98 11.66 13.61
C LYS A 8 -2.50 11.97 13.84
N CYS A 9 -2.01 13.12 13.37
CA CYS A 9 -0.57 13.45 13.41
C CYS A 9 -0.17 14.51 14.44
N ASN A 10 -1.14 15.07 15.18
CA ASN A 10 -0.95 16.16 16.15
C ASN A 10 -0.37 17.47 15.57
N ALA A 11 -0.26 17.61 14.25
CA ALA A 11 0.16 18.86 13.61
C ALA A 11 -0.89 19.97 13.86
N ALA A 12 -0.44 21.23 13.91
CA ALA A 12 -1.35 22.37 14.01
C ALA A 12 -2.27 22.43 12.78
N LEU A 13 -3.58 22.59 13.00
CA LEU A 13 -4.57 22.74 11.94
C LEU A 13 -4.68 24.20 11.54
N ASN A 14 -4.44 24.47 10.26
CA ASN A 14 -4.86 25.73 9.67
C ASN A 14 -6.40 25.68 9.51
N PRO A 15 -7.15 26.71 9.98
CA PRO A 15 -8.62 26.69 9.93
C PRO A 15 -9.22 26.48 8.53
N GLY A 16 -8.49 26.82 7.47
CA GLY A 16 -8.91 26.60 6.08
C GLY A 16 -8.61 25.19 5.52
N GLU A 17 -7.75 24.43 6.20
CA GLU A 17 -7.24 23.12 5.77
C GLU A 17 -7.76 21.96 6.65
N ALA A 18 -8.41 22.28 7.77
CA ALA A 18 -9.08 21.28 8.59
C ALA A 18 -10.20 20.58 7.80
N ARG A 19 -10.18 19.24 7.83
CA ARG A 19 -11.20 18.38 7.22
C ARG A 19 -11.79 17.47 8.29
N GLU A 20 -13.10 17.28 8.24
CA GLU A 20 -13.80 16.32 9.09
C GLU A 20 -13.84 14.96 8.38
N TYR A 21 -13.44 13.90 9.09
CA TYR A 21 -13.59 12.52 8.64
C TYR A 21 -13.95 11.61 9.80
N ALA A 22 -15.09 10.92 9.70
CA ALA A 22 -15.57 9.96 10.71
C ALA A 22 -15.64 10.53 12.15
N GLY A 23 -15.99 11.80 12.28
CA GLY A 23 -16.07 12.53 13.55
C GLY A 23 -14.74 13.10 14.06
N GLN A 24 -13.66 12.99 13.29
CA GLN A 24 -12.33 13.52 13.64
C GLN A 24 -11.97 14.74 12.80
N GLU A 25 -11.32 15.74 13.41
CA GLU A 25 -10.66 16.82 12.65
C GLU A 25 -9.24 16.39 12.27
N LEU A 26 -8.96 16.39 10.96
CA LEU A 26 -7.70 15.99 10.36
C LEU A 26 -7.12 17.13 9.53
N CYS A 27 -5.78 17.17 9.41
CA CYS A 27 -5.14 17.98 8.38
C CYS A 27 -5.41 17.37 6.99
N GLU A 28 -5.17 18.14 5.93
CA GLU A 28 -5.40 17.69 4.56
C GLU A 28 -4.69 16.37 4.24
N ASP A 29 -3.42 16.23 4.59
CA ASP A 29 -2.65 15.00 4.34
C ASP A 29 -3.27 13.78 5.03
N CYS A 30 -3.61 13.90 6.32
CA CYS A 30 -4.22 12.81 7.08
C CYS A 30 -5.63 12.48 6.58
N TYR A 31 -6.38 13.46 6.09
CA TYR A 31 -7.68 13.27 5.47
C TYR A 31 -7.57 12.51 4.14
N LEU A 32 -6.60 12.89 3.29
CA LEU A 32 -6.35 12.22 2.02
C LEU A 32 -5.93 10.76 2.26
N ASP A 33 -5.05 10.50 3.23
CA ASP A 33 -4.70 9.14 3.65
C ASP A 33 -5.93 8.33 4.04
N ALA A 34 -6.79 8.89 4.89
CA ALA A 34 -7.99 8.22 5.38
C ALA A 34 -9.00 7.91 4.27
N GLN A 35 -9.06 8.74 3.22
CA GLN A 35 -9.87 8.50 2.02
C GLN A 35 -9.23 7.47 1.07
N SER A 36 -7.90 7.36 1.10
CA SER A 36 -7.10 6.49 0.22
C SER A 36 -7.03 5.03 0.68
N ILE A 37 -8.08 4.52 1.33
CA ILE A 37 -8.12 3.12 1.77
C ILE A 37 -7.88 2.16 0.59
N THR A 38 -7.13 1.10 0.85
CA THR A 38 -6.93 0.02 -0.12
C THR A 38 -8.28 -0.62 -0.44
N LYS A 39 -8.71 -0.54 -1.70
CA LYS A 39 -9.98 -1.13 -2.18
C LYS A 39 -9.73 -2.49 -2.81
N THR A 40 -10.78 -3.31 -2.88
CA THR A 40 -10.79 -4.54 -3.68
C THR A 40 -10.41 -4.22 -5.13
N CYS A 41 -9.57 -5.07 -5.73
CA CYS A 41 -9.10 -4.88 -7.10
C CYS A 41 -10.27 -4.84 -8.10
N ASP A 42 -10.35 -3.76 -8.88
CA ASP A 42 -11.28 -3.64 -10.01
C ASP A 42 -10.87 -4.63 -11.13
N PRO A 43 -11.76 -5.54 -11.58
CA PRO A 43 -11.42 -6.55 -12.58
C PRO A 43 -10.93 -5.98 -13.92
N TRP A 44 -11.44 -4.81 -14.33
CA TRP A 44 -11.00 -4.15 -15.56
C TRP A 44 -9.61 -3.55 -15.43
N ALA A 45 -9.30 -2.98 -14.27
CA ALA A 45 -7.96 -2.50 -14.01
C ALA A 45 -6.94 -3.66 -13.98
N VAL A 46 -7.28 -4.81 -13.39
CA VAL A 46 -6.42 -6.01 -13.40
C VAL A 46 -6.22 -6.51 -14.83
N HIS A 47 -7.29 -6.66 -15.61
CA HIS A 47 -7.22 -7.08 -16.99
C HIS A 47 -6.31 -6.15 -17.82
N THR A 48 -6.50 -4.84 -17.66
CA THR A 48 -5.73 -3.82 -18.38
C THR A 48 -4.24 -3.89 -18.01
N ALA A 49 -3.92 -3.95 -16.72
CA ALA A 49 -2.54 -4.12 -16.25
C ALA A 49 -1.89 -5.36 -16.89
N LYS A 50 -2.60 -6.49 -16.86
CA LYS A 50 -2.12 -7.75 -17.46
C LYS A 50 -1.90 -7.65 -18.96
N SER A 51 -2.79 -7.02 -19.71
CA SER A 51 -2.68 -6.87 -21.16
C SER A 51 -1.53 -5.95 -21.58
N LEU A 52 -1.14 -5.00 -20.73
CA LEU A 52 -0.11 -4.02 -21.04
C LEU A 52 1.30 -4.40 -20.56
N LYS A 53 1.43 -5.45 -19.73
CA LYS A 53 2.70 -5.82 -19.08
C LYS A 53 3.83 -6.16 -20.08
N ASP A 54 3.50 -6.78 -21.21
CA ASP A 54 4.47 -7.30 -22.19
C ASP A 54 4.78 -6.29 -23.32
N LEU A 55 4.19 -5.10 -23.28
CA LEU A 55 4.44 -4.05 -24.27
C LEU A 55 5.78 -3.34 -23.99
N PRO A 56 6.44 -2.79 -25.02
CA PRO A 56 7.60 -1.92 -24.83
C PRO A 56 7.25 -0.72 -23.94
N GLY A 57 7.93 -0.57 -22.81
CA GLY A 57 7.57 0.43 -21.78
C GLY A 57 6.36 0.04 -20.92
N GLY A 58 5.94 -1.23 -20.96
CA GLY A 58 4.94 -1.82 -20.09
C GLY A 58 5.34 -1.75 -18.61
N LEU A 59 4.47 -2.27 -17.73
CA LEU A 59 4.51 -2.09 -16.27
C LEU A 59 5.92 -1.97 -15.66
N ILE A 60 6.34 -0.73 -15.42
CA ILE A 60 7.59 -0.40 -14.74
C ILE A 60 7.29 -0.32 -13.25
N LEU A 61 7.86 -1.23 -12.47
CA LEU A 61 7.78 -1.18 -11.01
C LEU A 61 8.57 0.02 -10.50
N THR A 62 8.08 0.65 -9.43
CA THR A 62 8.90 1.59 -8.67
C THR A 62 10.10 0.86 -8.06
N PRO A 63 11.18 1.56 -7.67
CA PRO A 63 12.33 0.91 -7.03
C PRO A 63 11.95 0.10 -5.80
N LEU A 64 11.03 0.61 -4.97
CA LEU A 64 10.55 -0.08 -3.77
C LEU A 64 9.75 -1.34 -4.12
N GLN A 65 8.87 -1.26 -5.13
CA GLN A 65 8.10 -2.41 -5.61
C GLN A 65 9.01 -3.49 -6.21
N GLN A 66 10.05 -3.07 -6.92
CA GLN A 66 11.05 -3.97 -7.48
C GLN A 66 11.81 -4.70 -6.36
N GLN A 67 12.25 -3.97 -5.33
CA GLN A 67 12.91 -4.57 -4.15
C GLN A 67 12.00 -5.59 -3.44
N PHE A 68 10.72 -5.27 -3.29
CA PHE A 68 9.76 -6.19 -2.69
C PHE A 68 9.55 -7.44 -3.57
N TYR A 69 9.38 -7.25 -4.87
CA TYR A 69 9.25 -8.37 -5.81
C TYR A 69 10.48 -9.29 -5.78
N ASP A 70 11.69 -8.71 -5.81
CA ASP A 70 12.94 -9.47 -5.79
C ASP A 70 13.15 -10.20 -4.47
N LEU A 71 12.80 -9.59 -3.34
CA LEU A 71 12.81 -10.23 -2.02
C LEU A 71 11.95 -11.52 -2.02
N VAL A 72 10.73 -11.44 -2.53
CA VAL A 72 9.82 -12.59 -2.58
C VAL A 72 10.30 -13.63 -3.60
N LYS A 73 10.85 -13.19 -4.73
CA LYS A 73 11.43 -14.08 -5.75
C LYS A 73 12.64 -14.85 -5.22
N GLU A 74 13.50 -14.22 -4.43
CA GLU A 74 14.69 -14.85 -3.85
C GLU A 74 14.35 -15.83 -2.73
N ARG A 75 13.38 -15.49 -1.86
CA ARG A 75 13.02 -16.29 -0.69
C ARG A 75 11.91 -17.32 -0.97
N GLY A 76 11.17 -17.15 -2.06
CA GLY A 76 10.02 -17.97 -2.45
C GLY A 76 8.74 -17.61 -1.68
N GLU A 77 8.79 -17.62 -0.35
CA GLU A 77 7.68 -17.24 0.53
C GLU A 77 8.18 -16.30 1.64
N VAL A 78 7.46 -15.20 1.91
CA VAL A 78 7.87 -14.17 2.89
C VAL A 78 6.68 -13.75 3.76
N SER A 79 6.86 -13.62 5.07
CA SER A 79 5.82 -13.09 5.96
C SER A 79 5.71 -11.56 5.87
N ILE A 80 4.58 -10.98 6.26
CA ILE A 80 4.42 -9.51 6.33
C ILE A 80 5.49 -8.90 7.24
N ALA A 81 5.70 -9.50 8.42
CA ALA A 81 6.68 -9.00 9.39
C ALA A 81 8.11 -9.01 8.83
N ASP A 82 8.51 -10.08 8.15
CA ASP A 82 9.85 -10.18 7.55
C ASP A 82 10.04 -9.18 6.40
N ALA A 83 9.00 -8.98 5.59
CA ALA A 83 9.03 -8.01 4.50
C ALA A 83 9.14 -6.57 5.03
N CYS A 84 8.35 -6.21 6.05
CA CYS A 84 8.47 -4.92 6.76
C CYS A 84 9.89 -4.70 7.30
N ALA A 85 10.42 -5.68 8.03
CA ALA A 85 11.76 -5.59 8.62
C ALA A 85 12.86 -5.47 7.57
N HIS A 86 12.74 -6.16 6.44
CA HIS A 86 13.73 -6.14 5.36
C HIS A 86 13.70 -4.84 4.55
N LEU A 87 12.50 -4.31 4.28
CA LEU A 87 12.31 -3.10 3.47
C LEU A 87 12.31 -1.81 4.30
N GLY A 88 12.32 -1.92 5.64
CA GLY A 88 12.25 -0.77 6.54
C GLY A 88 10.93 -0.02 6.45
N LEU A 89 9.82 -0.75 6.22
CA LEU A 89 8.48 -0.20 6.04
C LEU A 89 7.58 -0.53 7.22
N GLU A 90 6.70 0.40 7.56
CA GLU A 90 5.53 0.12 8.38
C GLU A 90 4.57 -0.83 7.64
N GLU A 91 3.76 -1.56 8.38
CA GLU A 91 2.84 -2.55 7.80
C GLU A 91 1.84 -1.93 6.82
N GLU A 92 1.37 -0.72 7.10
CA GLU A 92 0.44 0.01 6.22
C GLU A 92 1.07 0.32 4.86
N ASP A 93 2.32 0.79 4.85
CA ASP A 93 3.06 1.10 3.63
C ASP A 93 3.38 -0.17 2.83
N LEU A 94 3.78 -1.24 3.51
CA LEU A 94 3.99 -2.53 2.86
C LEU A 94 2.69 -3.03 2.20
N ARG A 95 1.55 -2.91 2.89
CA ARG A 95 0.24 -3.31 2.36
C ARG A 95 -0.15 -2.49 1.13
N ARG A 96 0.21 -1.20 1.10
CA ARG A 96 0.00 -0.31 -0.06
C ARG A 96 0.80 -0.76 -1.28
N GLU A 97 2.08 -1.08 -1.11
CA GLU A 97 2.91 -1.61 -2.20
C GLU A 97 2.45 -3.00 -2.64
N PHE A 98 2.12 -3.88 -1.69
CA PHE A 98 1.57 -5.21 -1.96
C PHE A 98 0.28 -5.13 -2.77
N ALA A 99 -0.61 -4.18 -2.49
CA ALA A 99 -1.87 -4.03 -3.23
C ALA A 99 -1.63 -3.76 -4.73
N THR A 100 -0.65 -2.90 -5.05
CA THR A 100 -0.25 -2.62 -6.43
C THR A 100 0.33 -3.87 -7.09
N LEU A 101 1.28 -4.54 -6.43
CA LEU A 101 1.91 -5.77 -6.93
C LEU A 101 0.91 -6.93 -7.08
N ARG A 102 -0.10 -6.99 -6.22
CA ARG A 102 -1.21 -7.96 -6.30
C ARG A 102 -2.11 -7.68 -7.51
N HIS A 103 -2.41 -6.41 -7.76
CA HIS A 103 -3.24 -5.97 -8.87
C HIS A 103 -2.60 -6.28 -10.23
N MET A 104 -1.28 -6.15 -10.30
CA MET A 104 -0.47 -6.45 -11.48
C MET A 104 -0.19 -7.95 -11.69
N GLU A 105 -0.72 -8.80 -10.81
CA GLU A 105 -0.44 -10.23 -10.78
C GLU A 105 1.06 -10.59 -10.57
N ASN A 106 1.82 -9.75 -9.87
CA ASN A 106 3.21 -10.04 -9.50
C ASN A 106 3.31 -10.85 -8.20
N LEU A 107 2.61 -10.42 -7.15
CA LEU A 107 2.63 -11.05 -5.81
C LEU A 107 1.23 -11.45 -5.33
N ARG A 108 1.09 -12.59 -4.65
CA ARG A 108 -0.17 -13.03 -4.04
C ARG A 108 0.01 -13.38 -2.56
N GLY A 109 -1.09 -13.29 -1.82
CA GLY A 109 -1.19 -13.80 -0.47
C GLY A 109 -1.55 -15.29 -0.51
N CYS A 110 -0.88 -16.09 0.30
CA CYS A 110 -1.07 -17.52 0.42
C CYS A 110 -1.22 -17.87 1.91
N LYS A 111 -2.33 -18.51 2.28
CA LYS A 111 -2.52 -19.00 3.64
C LYS A 111 -1.87 -20.39 3.77
N ARG A 112 -0.91 -20.51 4.69
CA ARG A 112 -0.30 -21.78 5.12
C ARG A 112 -0.59 -21.95 6.59
N ASP A 113 -1.40 -22.95 6.93
CA ASP A 113 -1.91 -23.13 8.28
C ASP A 113 -2.56 -21.83 8.79
N ASP A 114 -2.05 -21.25 9.87
CA ASP A 114 -2.54 -19.98 10.44
C ASP A 114 -1.73 -18.75 10.03
N LEU A 115 -0.77 -18.91 9.11
CA LEU A 115 0.09 -17.84 8.62
C LEU A 115 -0.32 -17.36 7.23
N ILE A 116 -0.28 -16.04 7.02
CA ILE A 116 -0.42 -15.42 5.71
C ILE A 116 0.98 -15.10 5.21
N LEU A 117 1.38 -15.75 4.11
CA LEU A 117 2.64 -15.54 3.43
C LEU A 117 2.42 -14.84 2.09
N ILE A 118 3.43 -14.14 1.63
CA ILE A 118 3.48 -13.48 0.33
C ILE A 118 4.35 -14.33 -0.60
N THR A 119 3.81 -14.67 -1.76
CA THR A 119 4.48 -15.50 -2.78
C THR A 119 4.36 -14.82 -4.15
N LEU A 120 5.16 -15.27 -5.12
CA LEU A 120 4.88 -14.98 -6.53
C LEU A 120 3.52 -15.59 -6.95
N PHE A 121 2.91 -15.01 -7.99
CA PHE A 121 1.69 -15.53 -8.59
C PHE A 121 1.85 -16.88 -9.27
#